data_AF-A0A081A7T2-F1
#
_entry.id   AF-A0A081A7T2-F1
#
_cell.length_a   1.000
_cell.length_b   1.000
_cell.length_c   1.000
_cell.angle_alpha   90.00
_cell.angle_beta   90.00
_cell.angle_gamma   90.00
#
_symmetry.space_group_name_H-M   'P 1'
#
loop_
_entity.id
_entity.type
_entity.pdbx_description
1 polymer ?
#
loop_
_entity_poly.entity_id
_entity_poly.type
_entity_poly.pdbx_seq_one_letter_code
_entity_poly.pdbx_strand_id
1 'polypeptide(L)'
;MTSHPASALSAALDAELKQQEEEETQNYFECVGDVRSFIEETNLERNVSIALRMCVLDFERIDTDKGTRTALIDAESGDHFKSIRAKFQRLDELRRKQYVFHLTLWDLKKKKGSGSKERFRVGGVYEFRKIHSVRFFAEVAQGSLQSIDPGTDKRVQEVSVFEGNKRRSMNEGSSTIQCEDSLAMDDDEAKAVCGHSSGLSVDTAQAPNCPTGRRSRCS
;
A
#
# COMPACT_ATOMS: atom_id res chain seq x y z
N MET A 1 -38.96 31.07 33.57
CA MET A 1 -38.74 29.78 32.87
C MET A 1 -37.24 29.56 32.81
N THR A 2 -36.73 28.56 33.52
CA THR A 2 -35.29 28.21 33.53
C THR A 2 -35.10 26.91 32.76
N SER A 3 -34.44 26.97 31.59
CA SER A 3 -34.00 25.75 30.89
C SER A 3 -33.00 25.00 31.77
N HIS A 4 -33.17 23.69 31.92
CA HIS A 4 -32.27 22.88 32.77
C HIS A 4 -30.91 22.70 32.09
N PRO A 5 -29.79 22.89 32.83
CA PRO A 5 -28.44 22.82 32.25
C PRO A 5 -28.11 21.43 31.66
N ALA A 6 -28.74 20.36 32.16
CA ALA A 6 -28.63 19.03 31.59
C ALA A 6 -29.06 18.96 30.10
N SER A 7 -30.06 19.74 29.69
CA SER A 7 -30.53 19.79 28.30
C SER A 7 -29.63 20.61 27.38
N ALA A 8 -28.85 21.54 27.93
CA ALA A 8 -27.81 22.25 27.19
C ALA A 8 -26.57 21.36 27.01
N LEU A 9 -26.21 20.60 28.05
CA LEU A 9 -25.10 19.65 28.00
C LEU A 9 -25.36 18.51 27.00
N SER A 10 -26.57 17.94 26.95
CA SER A 10 -26.90 16.91 25.95
C SER A 10 -26.79 17.46 24.53
N ALA A 11 -27.41 18.61 24.24
CA ALA A 11 -27.36 19.22 22.91
C ALA A 11 -25.93 19.58 22.45
N ALA A 12 -25.05 19.97 23.38
CA ALA A 12 -23.63 20.19 23.08
C ALA A 12 -22.90 18.88 22.75
N LEU A 13 -23.17 17.80 23.50
CA LEU A 13 -22.59 16.47 23.23
C LEU A 13 -23.11 15.87 21.91
N ASP A 14 -24.39 16.05 21.59
CA ASP A 14 -24.98 15.59 20.33
C ASP A 14 -24.37 16.34 19.12
N ALA A 15 -24.09 17.64 19.27
CA ALA A 15 -23.40 18.43 18.25
C ALA A 15 -21.93 18.01 18.07
N GLU A 16 -21.20 17.79 19.16
CA GLU A 16 -19.81 17.29 19.15
C GLU A 16 -19.72 15.90 18.50
N LEU A 17 -20.65 14.99 18.80
CA LEU A 17 -20.72 13.66 18.17
C LEU A 17 -20.97 13.75 16.67
N LYS A 18 -21.90 14.62 16.22
CA LYS A 18 -22.13 14.86 14.79
C LYS A 18 -20.87 15.44 14.12
N GLN A 19 -20.18 16.38 14.78
CA GLN A 19 -18.95 16.97 14.25
C GLN A 19 -17.85 15.93 14.08
N GLN A 20 -17.71 14.96 15.00
CA GLN A 20 -16.77 13.85 14.84
C GLN A 20 -17.10 12.93 13.65
N GLU A 21 -18.38 12.62 13.42
CA GLU A 21 -18.79 11.80 12.25
C GLU A 21 -18.58 12.54 10.92
N GLU A 22 -18.77 13.85 10.90
CA GLU A 22 -18.51 14.72 9.76
C GLU A 22 -17.00 14.88 9.49
N GLU A 23 -16.19 15.05 10.54
CA GLU A 23 -14.73 15.11 10.48
C GLU A 23 -14.12 13.77 9.99
N GLU A 24 -14.56 12.63 10.52
CA GLU A 24 -14.13 11.29 10.06
C GLU A 24 -14.46 11.03 8.58
N THR A 25 -15.51 11.69 8.05
CA THR A 25 -15.93 11.57 6.66
C THR A 25 -15.13 12.51 5.73
N GLN A 26 -14.67 13.65 6.25
CA GLN A 26 -13.81 14.59 5.51
C GLN A 26 -12.33 14.14 5.53
N ASN A 27 -11.84 13.67 6.67
CA ASN A 27 -10.46 13.23 6.89
C ASN A 27 -10.27 11.72 6.61
N TYR A 28 -10.74 11.26 5.43
CA TYR A 28 -10.60 9.88 4.97
C TYR A 28 -9.49 9.77 3.92
N PHE A 29 -8.49 8.93 4.14
CA PHE A 29 -7.32 8.82 3.25
C PHE A 29 -7.01 7.37 2.86
N GLU A 30 -6.67 7.15 1.58
CA GLU A 30 -6.22 5.84 1.07
C GLU A 30 -4.71 5.76 0.79
N CYS A 31 -4.04 6.91 0.71
CA CYS A 31 -2.63 7.05 0.35
C CYS A 31 -1.82 7.71 1.48
N VAL A 32 -0.61 7.23 1.72
CA VAL A 32 0.31 7.78 2.74
C VAL A 32 0.76 9.20 2.36
N GLY A 33 0.87 9.51 1.06
CA GLY A 33 1.18 10.85 0.57
C GLY A 33 0.20 11.92 1.08
N ASP A 34 -1.10 11.67 0.92
CA ASP A 34 -2.16 12.62 1.31
C ASP A 34 -2.19 12.83 2.82
N VAL A 35 -2.02 11.74 3.60
CA VAL A 35 -1.90 11.81 5.07
C VAL A 35 -0.66 12.61 5.49
N ARG A 36 0.45 12.52 4.76
CA ARG A 36 1.64 13.35 5.02
C ARG A 36 1.34 14.82 4.76
N SER A 37 0.81 15.17 3.58
CA SER A 37 0.42 16.55 3.25
C SER A 37 -0.54 17.14 4.29
N PHE A 38 -1.54 16.36 4.71
CA PHE A 38 -2.49 16.76 5.76
C PHE A 38 -1.80 17.10 7.10
N ILE A 39 -0.75 16.38 7.51
CA ILE A 39 0.04 16.68 8.72
C ILE A 39 1.00 17.87 8.51
N GLU A 40 1.45 18.11 7.27
CA GLU A 40 2.34 19.24 6.92
C GLU A 40 1.55 20.56 6.81
N GLU A 41 0.31 20.51 6.31
CA GLU A 41 -0.61 21.66 6.16
C GLU A 41 -1.41 21.96 7.43
N THR A 42 -1.87 20.94 8.16
CA THR A 42 -2.71 21.11 9.35
C THR A 42 -1.86 21.18 10.61
N ASN A 43 -1.94 22.29 11.34
CA ASN A 43 -1.47 22.33 12.73
C ASN A 43 -2.45 21.55 13.62
N LEU A 44 -2.24 20.23 13.71
CA LEU A 44 -3.15 19.28 14.32
C LEU A 44 -3.30 19.51 15.84
N GLU A 45 -4.29 20.33 16.20
CA GLU A 45 -4.78 20.40 17.57
C GLU A 45 -5.36 19.05 18.03
N ARG A 46 -5.37 18.83 19.35
CA ARG A 46 -5.39 17.48 19.96
C ARG A 46 -6.68 16.67 19.76
N ASN A 47 -7.68 17.23 19.10
CA ASN A 47 -9.01 16.64 18.93
C ASN A 47 -9.23 16.05 17.54
N VAL A 48 -8.42 16.42 16.53
CA VAL A 48 -8.61 15.97 15.15
C VAL A 48 -8.42 14.45 15.05
N SER A 49 -9.41 13.82 14.46
CA SER A 49 -9.46 12.40 14.15
C SER A 49 -9.46 12.16 12.64
N ILE A 50 -8.89 11.03 12.22
CA ILE A 50 -8.84 10.62 10.81
C ILE A 50 -9.31 9.17 10.63
N ALA A 51 -9.72 8.86 9.40
CA ALA A 51 -9.94 7.51 8.92
C ALA A 51 -8.91 7.16 7.83
N LEU A 52 -8.39 5.93 7.85
CA LEU A 52 -7.43 5.42 6.86
C LEU A 52 -7.94 4.11 6.28
N ARG A 53 -7.86 3.94 4.95
CA ARG A 53 -7.97 2.63 4.30
C ARG A 53 -6.63 2.29 3.67
N MET A 54 -5.92 1.31 4.20
CA MET A 54 -4.52 1.05 3.84
C MET A 54 -4.15 -0.44 3.88
N CYS A 55 -3.10 -0.81 3.15
CA CYS A 55 -2.55 -2.16 3.11
C CYS A 55 -1.52 -2.37 4.23
N VAL A 56 -1.59 -3.49 4.97
CA VAL A 56 -0.63 -3.84 6.03
C VAL A 56 0.65 -4.42 5.43
N LEU A 57 1.74 -3.64 5.48
CA LEU A 57 3.07 -4.04 5.03
C LEU A 57 3.78 -4.97 6.02
N ASP A 58 3.65 -4.67 7.31
CA ASP A 58 4.20 -5.45 8.42
C ASP A 58 3.51 -5.09 9.74
N PHE A 59 3.69 -5.91 10.77
CA PHE A 59 3.22 -5.57 12.12
C PHE A 59 4.08 -6.19 13.22
N GLU A 60 4.27 -5.45 14.31
CA GLU A 60 4.98 -5.89 15.51
C GLU A 60 4.08 -5.79 16.75
N ARG A 61 4.25 -6.72 17.69
CA ARG A 61 3.59 -6.68 18.99
C ARG A 61 4.48 -5.91 19.96
N ILE A 62 3.96 -4.89 20.62
CA ILE A 62 4.73 -4.09 21.60
C ILE A 62 5.07 -4.98 22.80
N ASP A 63 6.32 -4.97 23.28
CA ASP A 63 6.89 -5.94 24.26
C ASP A 63 6.05 -6.20 25.52
N THR A 64 5.26 -5.21 25.96
CA THR A 64 4.39 -5.34 27.13
C THR A 64 3.04 -6.01 26.84
N ASP A 65 2.83 -6.45 25.60
CA ASP A 65 1.61 -7.05 25.05
C ASP A 65 0.37 -6.17 25.34
N LYS A 66 0.54 -4.84 25.16
CA LYS A 66 -0.50 -3.80 25.35
C LYS A 66 -0.99 -3.20 24.03
N GLY A 67 -0.44 -3.63 22.90
CA GLY A 67 -0.79 -3.09 21.60
C GLY A 67 0.01 -3.74 20.46
N THR A 68 -0.45 -3.46 19.25
CA THR A 68 0.19 -3.87 17.99
C THR A 68 0.50 -2.61 17.20
N ARG A 69 1.73 -2.47 16.73
CA ARG A 69 2.12 -1.40 15.80
C ARG A 69 2.12 -1.99 14.39
N THR A 70 1.50 -1.31 13.44
CA THR A 70 1.47 -1.72 12.03
C THR A 70 2.23 -0.70 11.18
N ALA A 71 2.92 -1.22 10.16
CA ALA A 71 3.40 -0.42 9.05
C ALA A 71 2.35 -0.50 7.94
N LEU A 72 1.80 0.64 7.56
CA LEU A 72 0.74 0.77 6.55
C LEU A 72 1.28 1.45 5.30
N ILE A 73 0.82 1.01 4.13
CA ILE A 73 1.10 1.58 2.80
C ILE A 73 -0.21 1.77 2.03
N ASP A 74 -0.16 2.53 0.94
CA ASP A 74 -1.30 2.91 0.10
C ASP A 74 -2.24 1.74 -0.23
N ALA A 75 -3.56 1.95 -0.21
CA ALA A 75 -4.56 0.88 -0.43
C ALA A 75 -4.35 0.10 -1.74
N GLU A 76 -4.04 0.82 -2.83
CA GLU A 76 -3.76 0.28 -4.16
C GLU A 76 -2.56 -0.69 -4.18
N SER A 77 -1.70 -0.65 -3.15
CA SER A 77 -0.58 -1.57 -3.03
C SER A 77 -1.00 -3.03 -2.85
N GLY A 78 -2.27 -3.33 -2.51
CA GLY A 78 -2.76 -4.69 -2.28
C GLY A 78 -2.52 -5.65 -3.46
N ASP A 79 -2.94 -5.26 -4.66
CA ASP A 79 -2.88 -6.13 -5.86
C ASP A 79 -1.44 -6.36 -6.36
N HIS A 80 -0.51 -5.47 -5.99
CA HIS A 80 0.90 -5.55 -6.36
C HIS A 80 1.82 -5.77 -5.15
N PHE A 81 1.25 -6.18 -4.02
CA PHE A 81 1.90 -6.18 -2.70
C PHE A 81 3.26 -6.88 -2.68
N LYS A 82 3.38 -8.05 -3.33
CA LYS A 82 4.64 -8.81 -3.40
C LYS A 82 5.76 -8.03 -4.11
N SER A 83 5.41 -7.31 -5.19
CA SER A 83 6.34 -6.48 -5.96
C SER A 83 6.71 -5.20 -5.19
N ILE A 84 5.73 -4.57 -4.55
CA ILE A 84 5.93 -3.35 -3.76
C ILE A 84 6.77 -3.64 -2.51
N ARG A 85 6.48 -4.70 -1.75
CA ARG A 85 7.30 -5.14 -0.59
C ARG A 85 8.74 -5.47 -0.99
N ALA A 86 8.95 -6.12 -2.15
CA ALA A 86 10.28 -6.41 -2.66
C ALA A 86 11.06 -5.15 -3.13
N LYS A 87 10.38 -4.15 -3.71
CA LYS A 87 10.98 -2.83 -4.01
C LYS A 87 11.30 -2.08 -2.72
N PHE A 88 10.37 -2.05 -1.77
CA PHE A 88 10.50 -1.38 -0.47
C PHE A 88 11.68 -1.93 0.34
N GLN A 89 11.86 -3.25 0.39
CA GLN A 89 13.01 -3.90 1.05
C GLN A 89 14.37 -3.54 0.43
N ARG A 90 14.41 -2.99 -0.79
CA ARG A 90 15.65 -2.53 -1.47
C ARG A 90 15.92 -1.03 -1.30
N LEU A 91 15.01 -0.28 -0.67
CA LEU A 91 15.25 1.11 -0.28
C LEU A 91 15.97 1.15 1.09
N ASP A 92 16.84 2.15 1.27
CA ASP A 92 17.39 2.47 2.59
C ASP A 92 16.30 2.94 3.56
N GLU A 93 16.64 2.99 4.84
CA GLU A 93 15.70 3.35 5.90
C GLU A 93 15.12 4.76 5.75
N LEU A 94 15.91 5.73 5.31
CA LEU A 94 15.46 7.13 5.21
C LEU A 94 14.41 7.30 4.11
N ARG A 95 14.62 6.71 2.92
CA ARG A 95 13.61 6.73 1.85
C ARG A 95 12.36 5.93 2.18
N ARG A 96 12.48 4.82 2.93
CA ARG A 96 11.33 4.00 3.36
C ARG A 96 10.30 4.78 4.20
N LYS A 97 10.73 5.79 4.97
CA LYS A 97 9.87 6.63 5.83
C LYS A 97 8.79 7.41 5.10
N GLN A 98 9.01 7.70 3.81
CA GLN A 98 8.09 8.53 3.02
C GLN A 98 6.85 7.75 2.57
N TYR A 99 6.98 6.43 2.45
CA TYR A 99 5.95 5.52 1.92
C TYR A 99 5.23 4.71 3.01
N VAL A 100 5.50 4.95 4.30
CA VAL A 100 4.89 4.22 5.42
C VAL A 100 4.23 5.16 6.41
N PHE A 101 3.00 4.82 6.79
CA PHE A 101 2.34 5.32 7.99
C PHE A 101 2.48 4.30 9.13
N HIS A 102 2.93 4.73 10.32
CA HIS A 102 2.98 3.88 11.51
C HIS A 102 1.73 4.07 12.37
N LEU A 103 0.82 3.09 12.35
CA LEU A 103 -0.35 3.09 13.23
C LEU A 103 -0.08 2.25 14.48
N THR A 104 -0.29 2.82 15.67
CA THR A 104 -0.20 2.10 16.95
C THR A 104 -1.59 1.77 17.48
N LEU A 105 -1.99 0.49 17.44
CA LEU A 105 -3.24 0.03 18.01
C LEU A 105 -3.04 -0.43 19.45
N TRP A 106 -3.60 0.32 20.40
CA TRP A 106 -3.58 -0.01 21.83
C TRP A 106 -4.74 -0.92 22.21
N ASP A 107 -4.46 -1.99 22.95
CA ASP A 107 -5.49 -2.86 23.52
C ASP A 107 -6.09 -2.24 24.79
N LEU A 108 -7.40 -2.40 24.96
CA LEU A 108 -8.04 -2.23 26.28
C LEU A 108 -7.53 -3.29 27.27
N LYS A 109 -7.73 -3.04 28.58
CA LYS A 109 -7.27 -3.93 29.67
C LYS A 109 -7.74 -5.38 29.44
N LYS A 110 -6.77 -6.29 29.25
CA LYS A 110 -6.98 -7.71 28.97
C LYS A 110 -8.01 -8.36 29.91
N LYS A 111 -9.07 -8.93 29.33
CA LYS A 111 -9.79 -10.04 29.98
C LYS A 111 -8.84 -11.24 30.04
N LYS A 112 -8.69 -11.87 31.22
CA LYS A 112 -7.97 -13.14 31.35
C LYS A 112 -8.56 -14.16 30.39
N GLY A 113 -7.72 -14.83 29.59
CA GLY A 113 -8.14 -15.88 28.65
C GLY A 113 -8.31 -15.46 27.20
N SER A 114 -8.22 -14.16 26.86
CA SER A 114 -8.10 -13.74 25.45
C SER A 114 -6.68 -14.03 24.96
N GLY A 115 -6.48 -15.19 24.34
CA GLY A 115 -5.22 -15.55 23.67
C GLY A 115 -5.00 -14.70 22.42
N SER A 116 -3.74 -14.47 22.07
CA SER A 116 -3.32 -13.61 20.96
C SER A 116 -3.73 -14.18 19.60
N LYS A 117 -4.97 -13.89 19.17
CA LYS A 117 -5.35 -14.04 17.76
C LYS A 117 -4.58 -13.01 16.93
N GLU A 118 -3.95 -13.47 15.86
CA GLU A 118 -3.25 -12.62 14.90
C GLU A 118 -4.24 -11.57 14.34
N ARG A 119 -4.01 -10.29 14.65
CA ARG A 119 -4.98 -9.20 14.39
C ARG A 119 -5.04 -8.78 12.91
N PHE A 120 -3.99 -9.05 12.14
CA PHE A 120 -3.83 -8.56 10.77
C PHE A 120 -3.19 -9.63 9.87
N ARG A 121 -3.56 -9.65 8.59
CA ARG A 121 -2.84 -10.36 7.54
C ARG A 121 -1.94 -9.39 6.80
N VAL A 122 -0.66 -9.72 6.69
CA VAL A 122 0.29 -8.99 5.83
C VAL A 122 -0.18 -9.06 4.37
N GLY A 123 -0.28 -7.89 3.72
CA GLY A 123 -0.89 -7.73 2.40
C GLY A 123 -2.43 -7.59 2.40
N GLY A 124 -3.09 -7.68 3.55
CA GLY A 124 -4.51 -7.36 3.68
C GLY A 124 -4.74 -5.83 3.69
N VAL A 125 -5.85 -5.39 3.10
CA VAL A 125 -6.32 -3.99 3.18
C VAL A 125 -7.31 -3.86 4.33
N TYR A 126 -7.12 -2.85 5.17
CA TYR A 126 -7.95 -2.61 6.34
C TYR A 126 -8.42 -1.16 6.37
N GLU A 127 -9.67 -0.95 6.77
CA GLU A 127 -10.19 0.36 7.15
C GLU A 127 -10.02 0.55 8.67
N PHE A 128 -9.43 1.69 9.04
CA PHE A 128 -9.16 2.12 10.39
C PHE A 128 -9.87 3.46 10.63
N ARG A 129 -10.68 3.56 11.69
CA ARG A 129 -11.46 4.77 12.05
C ARG A 129 -11.09 5.30 13.42
N LYS A 130 -11.40 6.57 13.71
CA LYS A 130 -11.04 7.29 14.96
C LYS A 130 -9.54 7.21 15.32
N ILE A 131 -8.66 7.28 14.32
CA ILE A 131 -7.21 7.42 14.54
C ILE A 131 -6.93 8.84 15.06
N HIS A 132 -6.11 8.95 16.09
CA HIS A 132 -5.83 10.17 16.85
C HIS A 132 -4.34 10.29 17.18
N SER A 133 -3.92 11.45 17.72
CA SER A 133 -2.50 11.78 17.95
C SER A 133 -1.64 11.67 16.68
N VAL A 134 -2.23 12.01 15.54
CA VAL A 134 -1.60 11.97 14.21
C VAL A 134 -0.51 13.05 14.14
N ARG A 135 0.70 12.68 13.71
CA ARG A 135 1.88 13.57 13.68
C ARG A 135 3.05 12.93 12.95
N PHE A 136 4.08 13.71 12.64
CA PHE A 136 5.42 13.15 12.36
C PHE A 136 6.16 12.74 13.63
N PHE A 137 7.02 11.72 13.50
CA PHE A 137 8.10 11.43 14.43
C PHE A 137 9.24 10.75 13.71
N ALA A 138 10.46 11.27 13.89
CA ALA A 138 11.65 10.84 13.14
C ALA A 138 11.38 10.75 11.62
N GLU A 139 10.68 11.74 11.05
CA GLU A 139 10.28 11.89 9.63
C GLU A 139 9.18 10.91 9.12
N VAL A 140 8.76 9.92 9.91
CA VAL A 140 7.65 9.01 9.58
C VAL A 140 6.33 9.60 10.04
N ALA A 141 5.29 9.53 9.21
CA ALA A 141 3.92 9.83 9.64
C ALA A 141 3.41 8.71 10.56
N GLN A 142 2.80 9.07 11.68
CA GLN A 142 2.29 8.10 12.65
C GLN A 142 0.96 8.55 13.27
N GLY A 143 0.23 7.59 13.81
CA GLY A 143 -0.98 7.81 14.61
C GLY A 143 -1.19 6.73 15.66
N SER A 144 -2.20 6.91 16.50
CA SER A 144 -2.65 5.92 17.48
C SER A 144 -4.13 5.65 17.33
N LEU A 145 -4.53 4.42 17.65
CA LEU A 145 -5.91 3.98 17.72
C LEU A 145 -6.10 3.16 18.99
N GLN A 146 -7.16 3.42 19.75
CA GLN A 146 -7.55 2.58 20.88
C GLN A 146 -8.57 1.55 20.38
N SER A 147 -8.15 0.30 20.35
CA SER A 147 -8.96 -0.80 19.84
C SER A 147 -9.86 -1.40 20.93
N ILE A 148 -11.10 -1.66 20.55
CA ILE A 148 -12.11 -2.38 21.33
C ILE A 148 -11.86 -3.90 21.18
N ASP A 149 -12.58 -4.74 21.94
CA ASP A 149 -12.41 -6.21 21.93
C ASP A 149 -12.42 -6.77 20.47
N PRO A 150 -11.45 -7.64 20.10
CA PRO A 150 -11.29 -8.10 18.72
C PRO A 150 -12.49 -8.93 18.26
N GLY A 151 -13.25 -8.40 17.31
CA GLY A 151 -14.49 -8.99 16.79
C GLY A 151 -15.76 -8.16 17.05
N THR A 152 -15.69 -7.13 17.92
CA THR A 152 -16.78 -6.14 18.08
C THR A 152 -16.37 -4.72 17.69
N ASP A 153 -15.08 -4.46 17.51
CA ASP A 153 -14.54 -3.16 17.14
C ASP A 153 -14.81 -2.79 15.66
N LYS A 154 -15.85 -1.99 15.40
CA LYS A 154 -16.12 -1.43 14.07
C LYS A 154 -15.04 -0.46 13.56
N ARG A 155 -14.08 -0.04 14.41
CA ARG A 155 -13.00 0.87 14.03
C ARG A 155 -11.87 0.19 13.25
N VAL A 156 -11.84 -1.14 13.19
CA VAL A 156 -10.81 -1.90 12.45
C VAL A 156 -11.50 -3.02 11.69
N GLN A 157 -11.64 -2.85 10.38
CA GLN A 157 -12.34 -3.81 9.51
C GLN A 157 -11.44 -4.22 8.36
N GLU A 158 -11.35 -5.53 8.09
CA GLU A 158 -10.67 -6.01 6.89
C GLU A 158 -11.58 -5.74 5.68
N VAL A 159 -11.07 -4.98 4.71
CA VAL A 159 -11.80 -4.72 3.47
C VAL A 159 -11.37 -5.76 2.46
N SER A 160 -12.30 -6.64 2.06
CA SER A 160 -12.10 -7.49 0.89
C SER A 160 -11.87 -6.59 -0.33
N VAL A 161 -10.67 -6.65 -0.93
CA VAL A 161 -10.40 -6.01 -2.22
C VAL A 161 -11.41 -6.59 -3.20
N PHE A 162 -12.30 -5.74 -3.71
CA PHE A 162 -13.50 -6.19 -4.41
C PHE A 162 -13.10 -6.70 -5.79
N GLU A 163 -13.07 -8.02 -5.99
CA GLU A 163 -12.68 -8.64 -7.28
C GLU A 163 -13.50 -8.03 -8.42
N GLY A 164 -12.85 -7.19 -9.23
CA GLY A 164 -13.50 -6.38 -10.25
C GLY A 164 -14.22 -7.25 -11.29
N ASN A 165 -15.55 -7.28 -11.21
CA ASN A 165 -16.48 -7.96 -12.13
C ASN A 165 -15.91 -9.23 -12.78
N LYS A 166 -16.03 -10.36 -12.07
CA LYS A 166 -15.95 -11.70 -12.65
C LYS A 166 -17.01 -11.85 -13.76
N ARG A 167 -16.65 -11.47 -14.98
CA ARG A 167 -17.52 -11.51 -16.17
C ARG A 167 -18.14 -12.90 -16.24
N ARG A 168 -19.47 -12.94 -16.40
CA ARG A 168 -20.25 -14.18 -16.31
C ARG A 168 -19.72 -15.19 -17.35
N SER A 169 -19.06 -16.24 -16.86
CA SER A 169 -18.74 -17.39 -17.71
C SER A 169 -20.04 -18.16 -17.98
N MET A 170 -20.55 -18.05 -19.20
CA MET A 170 -21.59 -18.92 -19.74
C MET A 170 -21.16 -19.39 -21.14
N ASN A 171 -20.31 -20.41 -21.11
CA ASN A 171 -20.28 -21.62 -21.92
C ASN A 171 -20.43 -21.59 -23.47
N GLU A 172 -19.63 -22.47 -24.10
CA GLU A 172 -19.81 -23.07 -25.44
C GLU A 172 -19.89 -22.18 -26.70
N GLY A 173 -19.17 -22.58 -27.77
CA GLY A 173 -19.28 -21.93 -29.08
C GLY A 173 -18.03 -22.00 -29.96
N SER A 174 -17.65 -23.21 -30.39
CA SER A 174 -16.56 -23.49 -31.36
C SER A 174 -16.40 -22.48 -32.51
N SER A 175 -15.18 -21.97 -32.71
CA SER A 175 -14.56 -21.90 -34.05
C SER A 175 -13.05 -21.67 -33.98
N THR A 176 -12.31 -22.46 -34.76
CA THR A 176 -10.89 -22.23 -35.05
C THR A 176 -10.76 -21.04 -36.00
N ILE A 177 -9.86 -20.11 -35.71
CA ILE A 177 -9.34 -19.16 -36.71
C ILE A 177 -7.82 -19.29 -36.70
N GLN A 178 -7.27 -19.72 -37.83
CA GLN A 178 -5.83 -19.69 -38.09
C GLN A 178 -5.46 -18.29 -38.56
N CYS A 179 -4.36 -17.74 -38.04
CA CYS A 179 -3.78 -16.52 -38.57
C CYS A 179 -2.84 -16.89 -39.73
N GLU A 180 -3.36 -16.90 -40.95
CA GLU A 180 -2.55 -17.02 -42.17
C GLU A 180 -2.55 -15.67 -42.90
N ASP A 181 -1.34 -15.18 -43.17
CA ASP A 181 -1.08 -13.84 -43.69
C ASP A 181 -1.22 -13.83 -45.22
N SER A 182 -1.94 -12.86 -45.78
CA SER A 182 -2.18 -12.75 -47.22
C SER A 182 -2.65 -11.34 -47.62
N LEU A 183 -1.72 -10.40 -47.63
CA LEU A 183 -1.90 -9.13 -48.35
C LEU A 183 -1.70 -9.38 -49.84
N ALA A 184 -2.80 -9.38 -50.59
CA ALA A 184 -2.76 -9.34 -52.05
C ALA A 184 -2.35 -7.94 -52.54
N MET A 185 -1.40 -7.90 -53.46
CA MET A 185 -1.11 -6.77 -54.34
C MET A 185 -0.82 -7.32 -55.73
N ASP A 186 -1.65 -6.95 -56.71
CA ASP A 186 -1.59 -7.42 -58.09
C ASP A 186 -0.77 -6.48 -59.00
N ASP A 187 -0.51 -6.97 -60.22
CA ASP A 187 -0.12 -6.24 -61.45
C ASP A 187 1.30 -5.61 -61.59
N ASP A 188 2.27 -6.49 -61.83
CA ASP A 188 3.09 -6.61 -63.08
C ASP A 188 4.00 -5.46 -63.66
N GLU A 189 4.74 -5.87 -64.71
CA GLU A 189 5.53 -5.21 -65.75
C GLU A 189 6.92 -4.59 -65.45
N ALA A 190 7.90 -5.50 -65.34
CA ALA A 190 9.23 -5.49 -65.95
C ALA A 190 9.91 -4.16 -66.43
N LYS A 191 11.13 -3.91 -65.92
CA LYS A 191 12.37 -4.18 -66.71
C LYS A 191 13.68 -4.18 -65.91
N ALA A 192 14.70 -4.81 -66.51
CA ALA A 192 16.03 -5.02 -65.93
C ALA A 192 16.97 -3.80 -66.03
N VAL A 193 18.02 -3.78 -65.19
CA VAL A 193 19.41 -3.42 -65.59
C VAL A 193 20.42 -3.99 -64.56
N CYS A 194 21.68 -4.15 -64.99
CA CYS A 194 22.83 -4.68 -64.23
C CYS A 194 23.51 -3.63 -63.30
N GLY A 195 24.44 -3.96 -62.39
CA GLY A 195 24.98 -5.26 -61.95
C GLY A 195 26.32 -5.13 -61.16
N HIS A 196 26.91 -6.27 -60.76
CA HIS A 196 28.30 -6.51 -60.28
C HIS A 196 29.07 -5.45 -59.45
N SER A 197 29.23 -5.71 -58.15
CA SER A 197 30.55 -5.94 -57.47
C SER A 197 30.30 -6.33 -55.99
N SER A 198 30.93 -7.28 -55.28
CA SER A 198 32.14 -8.15 -55.39
C SER A 198 33.20 -7.80 -54.33
N GLY A 199 33.32 -8.65 -53.29
CA GLY A 199 34.23 -8.55 -52.12
C GLY A 199 33.45 -8.76 -50.81
N LEU A 200 33.64 -9.76 -49.93
CA LEU A 200 34.84 -10.49 -49.43
C LEU A 200 35.85 -9.56 -48.72
N SER A 201 36.35 -9.83 -47.50
CA SER A 201 36.10 -10.87 -46.47
C SER A 201 36.65 -10.34 -45.10
N VAL A 202 36.20 -10.72 -43.90
CA VAL A 202 36.53 -11.96 -43.12
C VAL A 202 38.03 -12.33 -43.24
N ASP A 203 38.86 -12.46 -42.20
CA ASP A 203 38.68 -12.47 -40.72
C ASP A 203 40.01 -12.03 -40.01
N THR A 204 40.03 -11.87 -38.68
CA THR A 204 41.17 -12.20 -37.76
C THR A 204 40.81 -11.87 -36.30
N ALA A 205 41.01 -12.83 -35.39
CA ALA A 205 40.69 -12.70 -33.96
C ALA A 205 41.93 -12.48 -33.06
N GLN A 206 41.74 -11.84 -31.90
CA GLN A 206 42.68 -11.91 -30.78
C GLN A 206 41.98 -11.75 -29.42
N ALA A 207 42.37 -12.59 -28.45
CA ALA A 207 41.99 -12.57 -27.04
C ALA A 207 43.06 -13.34 -26.23
N PRO A 208 42.93 -13.46 -24.90
CA PRO A 208 42.81 -12.41 -23.89
C PRO A 208 44.09 -12.34 -23.01
N ASN A 209 44.22 -11.35 -22.12
CA ASN A 209 45.34 -11.29 -21.16
C ASN A 209 44.89 -11.11 -19.70
N CYS A 210 45.26 -12.07 -18.86
CA CYS A 210 45.27 -11.96 -17.39
C CYS A 210 46.73 -11.85 -16.90
N PRO A 211 47.00 -11.12 -15.81
CA PRO A 211 48.17 -11.35 -14.96
C PRO A 211 47.78 -11.94 -13.58
N THR A 212 48.70 -12.65 -12.93
CA THR A 212 48.45 -13.40 -11.68
C THR A 212 49.49 -13.11 -10.57
N GLY A 213 49.05 -13.13 -9.31
CA GLY A 213 49.90 -13.08 -8.09
C GLY A 213 49.16 -12.41 -6.92
N ARG A 214 48.87 -13.06 -5.77
CA ARG A 214 49.74 -13.60 -4.69
C ARG A 214 50.63 -12.53 -4.02
N ARG A 215 50.79 -12.47 -2.69
CA ARG A 215 50.34 -13.38 -1.60
C ARG A 215 48.92 -13.04 -1.06
N SER A 216 48.58 -12.60 0.16
CA SER A 216 49.31 -12.20 1.40
C SER A 216 48.70 -12.89 2.65
N ARG A 217 48.91 -12.39 3.88
CA ARG A 217 48.40 -12.95 5.15
C ARG A 217 48.28 -11.91 6.29
N CYS A 218 47.34 -12.16 7.19
CA CYS A 218 47.27 -11.83 8.63
C CYS A 218 48.05 -10.64 9.21
N SER A 219 47.34 -9.79 9.96
CA SER A 219 47.47 -9.79 11.42
C SER A 219 46.11 -9.64 12.08
#